data_AF-A0A960F2W8-F1
#
_entry.id   AF-A0A960F2W8-F1
#
_cell.length_a   1.000
_cell.length_b   1.000
_cell.length_c   1.000
_cell.angle_alpha   90.00
_cell.angle_beta   90.00
_cell.angle_gamma   90.00
#
_symmetry.space_group_name_H-M   'P 1'
#
loop_
_entity.id
_entity.type
_entity.pdbx_description
1 polymer ?
#
loop_
_entity_poly.entity_id
_entity_poly.type
_entity_poly.pdbx_seq_one_letter_code
_entity_poly.pdbx_strand_id
1 'polypeptide(L)'
;MTAPRPGLRTAVSALRHRDFRVFFVGALVSNSGTWLQIVALGFVMKEITDSATWVGLAAFAQTIPVVFISSYGGVVADRIPRRHILLVTQTAQLGFAVAYALLWSSGLRDPVPYVIVGVANGVVGGFHFP
;
A
#
# COMPACT_ATOMS: atom_id res chain seq x y z
N MET A 1 32.31 24.37 -6.62
CA MET A 1 31.74 23.81 -7.86
C MET A 1 30.28 23.46 -7.58
N THR A 2 29.32 24.27 -8.03
CA THR A 2 27.88 24.06 -7.82
C THR A 2 27.29 23.37 -9.05
N ALA A 3 26.72 22.18 -8.88
CA ALA A 3 26.06 21.46 -9.97
C ALA A 3 24.87 22.28 -10.53
N PRO A 4 24.63 22.31 -11.85
CA PRO A 4 23.47 22.99 -12.43
C PRO A 4 22.17 22.39 -11.89
N ARG A 5 21.22 23.24 -11.48
CA ARG A 5 19.89 22.78 -11.07
C ARG A 5 19.20 22.10 -12.26
N PRO A 6 18.79 20.83 -12.16
CA PRO A 6 18.14 20.15 -13.27
C PRO A 6 16.85 20.90 -13.63
N GLY A 7 16.78 21.41 -14.86
CA GLY A 7 15.57 22.03 -15.39
C GLY A 7 14.45 21.00 -15.58
N LEU A 8 13.19 21.44 -15.62
CA LEU A 8 12.00 20.60 -15.84
C LEU A 8 12.18 19.55 -16.95
N ARG A 9 12.86 19.90 -18.05
CA ARG A 9 13.17 19.00 -19.17
C ARG A 9 13.98 17.76 -18.76
N THR A 10 14.89 17.89 -17.79
CA THR A 10 15.69 16.78 -17.26
C THR A 10 14.85 15.88 -16.35
N ALA A 11 13.88 16.44 -15.61
CA ALA A 11 12.97 15.66 -14.76
C ALA A 11 12.00 14.77 -15.57
N VAL A 12 11.45 15.28 -16.68
CA VAL A 12 10.60 14.50 -17.60
C VAL A 12 11.39 13.62 -18.57
N SER A 13 12.73 13.78 -18.67
CA SER A 13 13.59 12.97 -19.55
C SER A 13 13.49 11.46 -19.25
N ALA A 14 13.35 11.10 -17.96
CA ALA A 14 13.19 9.71 -17.54
C ALA A 14 11.94 9.04 -18.16
N LEU A 15 10.86 9.80 -18.37
CA LEU A 15 9.60 9.33 -18.99
C LEU A 15 9.71 9.05 -20.50
N ARG A 16 10.84 9.38 -21.15
CA ARG A 16 11.11 8.94 -22.54
C ARG A 16 11.37 7.44 -22.64
N HIS A 17 11.79 6.79 -21.55
CA HIS A 17 12.02 5.34 -21.53
C HIS A 17 10.69 4.61 -21.30
N ARG A 18 10.30 3.73 -22.22
CA ARG A 18 9.01 3.02 -22.20
C ARG A 18 8.80 2.26 -20.88
N ASP A 19 9.82 1.55 -20.43
CA ASP A 19 9.74 0.74 -19.20
C ASP A 19 9.56 1.62 -17.96
N PHE A 20 10.28 2.74 -17.90
CA PHE A 20 10.12 3.71 -16.82
C PHE A 20 8.74 4.36 -16.83
N ARG A 21 8.22 4.72 -18.01
CA ARG A 21 6.88 5.32 -18.14
C ARG A 21 5.78 4.37 -17.67
N VAL A 22 5.85 3.09 -18.04
CA VAL A 22 4.88 2.07 -17.58
C VAL A 22 4.95 1.89 -16.07
N PHE A 23 6.17 1.77 -15.52
CA PHE A 23 6.37 1.69 -14.08
C PHE A 23 5.83 2.93 -13.35
N PHE A 24 6.13 4.13 -13.86
CA PHE A 24 5.73 5.39 -13.24
C PHE A 24 4.21 5.55 -13.19
N VAL A 25 3.51 5.30 -14.30
CA VAL A 25 2.03 5.37 -14.33
C VAL A 25 1.42 4.29 -13.43
N GLY A 26 1.95 3.06 -13.46
CA GLY A 26 1.50 1.99 -12.57
C GLY A 26 1.68 2.35 -11.10
N ALA A 27 2.85 2.87 -10.72
CA ALA A 27 3.16 3.29 -9.35
C ALA A 27 2.26 4.45 -8.90
N LEU A 28 1.98 5.42 -9.78
CA LEU A 28 1.05 6.51 -9.48
C LEU A 28 -0.35 5.99 -9.18
N VAL A 29 -0.89 5.14 -10.06
CA VAL A 29 -2.24 4.57 -9.90
C VAL A 29 -2.31 3.71 -8.64
N SER A 30 -1.34 2.83 -8.40
CA SER A 30 -1.28 2.00 -7.20
C SER A 30 -1.22 2.83 -5.93
N ASN A 31 -0.37 3.86 -5.90
CA ASN A 31 -0.24 4.73 -4.72
C ASN A 31 -1.54 5.50 -4.45
N SER A 32 -2.17 6.07 -5.49
CA SER A 32 -3.47 6.71 -5.35
C SER A 32 -4.55 5.73 -4.88
N GLY A 33 -4.54 4.49 -5.38
CA GLY A 33 -5.44 3.42 -4.94
C GLY A 33 -5.27 3.08 -3.46
N THR A 34 -4.04 2.98 -2.98
CA THR A 34 -3.74 2.75 -1.56
C THR A 34 -4.27 3.88 -0.68
N TRP A 35 -4.10 5.14 -1.07
CA TRP A 35 -4.64 6.27 -0.31
C TRP A 35 -6.16 6.27 -0.29
N LEU A 36 -6.80 5.98 -1.42
CA LEU A 36 -8.25 5.82 -1.49
C LEU A 36 -8.73 4.68 -0.59
N GLN A 37 -8.01 3.55 -0.57
CA GLN A 37 -8.32 2.40 0.27
C GLN A 37 -8.23 2.73 1.77
N ILE A 38 -7.23 3.50 2.19
CA ILE A 38 -7.09 3.96 3.59
C ILE A 38 -8.30 4.81 4.00
N VAL A 39 -8.68 5.79 3.16
CA VAL A 39 -9.84 6.65 3.41
C VAL A 39 -11.13 5.84 3.42
N ALA A 40 -11.30 4.95 2.45
CA ALA A 40 -12.48 4.09 2.33
C ALA A 40 -12.63 3.18 3.54
N LEU A 41 -11.56 2.54 4.02
CA LEU A 41 -11.63 1.69 5.21
C LEU A 41 -12.01 2.50 6.45
N GLY A 42 -11.45 3.70 6.62
CA GLY A 42 -11.83 4.59 7.72
C GLY A 42 -13.33 4.95 7.69
N PHE A 43 -13.86 5.23 6.50
CA PHE A 43 -15.28 5.49 6.30
C PHE A 43 -16.13 4.24 6.60
N VAL A 44 -15.77 3.08 6.06
CA VAL A 44 -16.50 1.82 6.25
C VAL A 44 -16.54 1.40 7.73
N MET A 45 -15.42 1.52 8.45
CA MET A 45 -15.39 1.22 9.88
C MET A 45 -16.30 2.15 10.68
N LYS A 46 -16.30 3.44 10.35
CA LYS A 46 -17.20 4.41 10.98
C LYS A 46 -18.66 4.08 10.68
N GLU A 47 -19.00 3.81 9.42
CA GLU A 47 -20.37 3.49 8.99
C GLU A 47 -20.92 2.22 9.65
N ILE A 48 -20.07 1.20 9.82
CA ILE A 48 -20.48 -0.08 10.40
C ILE A 48 -20.61 -0.01 11.93
N THR A 49 -19.69 0.68 12.60
CA THR A 49 -19.57 0.62 14.08
C THR A 49 -20.05 1.87 14.80
N ASP A 50 -20.29 2.96 14.07
CA ASP A 50 -20.57 4.32 14.58
C ASP A 50 -19.59 4.79 15.68
N SER A 51 -18.36 4.29 15.65
CA SER A 51 -17.39 4.49 16.73
C SER A 51 -16.00 4.83 16.21
N ALA A 52 -15.43 5.89 16.76
CA ALA A 52 -14.07 6.33 16.44
C ALA A 52 -12.99 5.33 16.91
N THR A 53 -13.28 4.50 17.92
CA THR A 53 -12.32 3.51 18.44
C THR A 53 -12.02 2.42 17.42
N TRP A 54 -13.04 1.95 16.70
CA TRP A 54 -12.88 0.95 15.64
C TRP A 54 -12.12 1.48 14.43
N VAL A 55 -12.33 2.75 14.08
CA VAL A 55 -11.54 3.42 13.03
C VAL A 55 -10.05 3.46 13.42
N GLY A 56 -9.77 3.85 14.67
CA GLY A 56 -8.40 3.87 15.20
C GLY A 56 -7.78 2.46 15.27
N LEU A 57 -8.56 1.46 15.68
CA LEU A 57 -8.11 0.06 15.75
C LEU A 57 -7.80 -0.49 14.36
N ALA A 58 -8.64 -0.23 13.36
CA ALA A 58 -8.41 -0.66 11.99
C ALA A 58 -7.17 -0.01 11.38
N ALA A 59 -6.97 1.29 11.64
CA ALA A 59 -5.74 1.98 11.25
C ALA A 59 -4.53 1.34 11.93
N PHE A 60 -4.57 1.14 13.25
CA PHE A 60 -3.50 0.52 14.03
C PHE A 60 -3.19 -0.90 13.53
N ALA A 61 -4.20 -1.69 13.22
CA ALA A 61 -4.06 -3.04 12.67
C ALA A 61 -3.32 -3.07 11.33
N GLN A 62 -3.44 -2.02 10.51
CA GLN A 62 -2.67 -1.89 9.27
C GLN A 62 -1.23 -1.42 9.51
N THR A 63 -0.99 -0.49 10.45
CA THR A 63 0.35 0.09 10.65
C THR A 63 1.24 -0.76 11.55
N ILE A 64 0.68 -1.40 12.58
CA ILE A 64 1.48 -2.15 13.56
C ILE A 64 2.34 -3.24 12.92
N PRO A 65 1.83 -4.09 11.99
CA PRO A 65 2.64 -5.14 11.42
C PRO A 65 3.70 -4.56 10.49
N VAL A 66 3.42 -3.46 9.78
CA VAL A 66 4.39 -2.78 8.92
C VAL A 66 5.64 -2.41 9.71
N VAL A 67 5.48 -1.83 10.90
CA VAL A 67 6.62 -1.40 11.74
C VAL A 67 7.50 -2.57 12.17
N PHE A 68 6.90 -3.68 12.59
CA PHE A 68 7.66 -4.86 13.01
C PHE A 68 8.31 -5.57 11.82
N ILE A 69 7.59 -5.69 10.69
CA ILE A 69 8.07 -6.39 9.51
C ILE A 69 9.09 -5.57 8.74
N SER A 70 8.98 -4.24 8.67
CA SER A 70 9.94 -3.38 7.96
C SER A 70 11.34 -3.46 8.57
N SER A 71 11.43 -3.60 9.90
CA SER A 71 12.70 -3.83 10.60
C SER A 71 13.39 -5.12 10.14
N TYR A 72 12.62 -6.17 9.85
CA TYR A 72 13.14 -7.43 9.32
C TYR A 72 13.29 -7.44 7.79
N GLY A 73 12.52 -6.60 7.09
CA GLY A 73 12.46 -6.48 5.64
C GLY A 73 13.80 -6.12 5.01
N GLY A 74 14.62 -5.30 5.69
CA GLY A 74 15.96 -4.95 5.24
C GLY A 74 16.88 -6.17 5.07
N VAL A 75 16.81 -7.14 5.99
CA VAL A 75 17.62 -8.38 5.94
C VAL A 75 17.20 -9.26 4.75
N VAL A 76 15.91 -9.25 4.42
CA VAL A 76 15.37 -10.00 3.27
C VAL A 76 15.70 -9.29 1.95
N ALA A 77 15.68 -7.95 1.95
CA ALA A 77 16.00 -7.12 0.79
C ALA A 77 17.46 -7.29 0.31
N ASP A 78 18.37 -7.66 1.21
CA ASP A 78 19.77 -7.94 0.88
C ASP A 78 19.97 -9.28 0.17
N ARG A 79 19.01 -10.22 0.28
CA ARG A 79 19.14 -11.60 -0.25
C ARG A 79 18.31 -11.87 -1.49
N ILE A 80 17.24 -11.10 -1.73
CA ILE A 80 16.30 -11.34 -2.82
C ILE A 80 16.34 -10.18 -3.82
N PRO A 81 16.31 -10.43 -5.14
CA PRO A 81 16.24 -9.36 -6.13
C PRO A 81 15.03 -8.44 -5.89
N ARG A 82 15.29 -7.14 -5.71
CA ARG A 82 14.25 -6.11 -5.42
C ARG A 82 13.03 -6.18 -6.35
N ARG A 83 13.23 -6.49 -7.63
CA ARG A 83 12.14 -6.62 -8.61
C ARG A 83 11.12 -7.69 -8.22
N HIS A 84 11.56 -8.83 -7.68
CA HIS A 84 10.66 -9.91 -7.28
C HIS A 84 9.87 -9.51 -6.03
N ILE A 85 10.53 -8.89 -5.04
CA ILE A 85 9.86 -8.37 -3.84
C ILE A 85 8.76 -7.39 -4.24
N LEU A 86 9.08 -6.42 -5.11
CA LEU A 86 8.12 -5.42 -5.58
C LEU A 86 6.92 -6.06 -6.30
N LEU A 87 7.15 -7.02 -7.20
CA LEU A 87 6.05 -7.68 -7.92
C LEU A 87 5.14 -8.49 -6.99
N VAL A 88 5.72 -9.22 -6.03
CA VAL A 88 4.95 -10.01 -5.06
C VAL A 88 4.14 -9.11 -4.13
N THR A 89 4.74 -8.03 -3.60
CA THR A 89 4.03 -7.11 -2.72
C THR A 89 2.93 -6.35 -3.44
N GLN A 90 3.18 -5.89 -4.67
CA GLN A 90 2.17 -5.16 -5.44
C GLN A 90 0.97 -6.05 -5.83
N THR A 91 1.23 -7.32 -6.18
CA THR A 91 0.16 -8.28 -6.49
C THR A 91 -0.64 -8.66 -5.24
N ALA A 92 0.03 -8.84 -4.10
CA ALA A 92 -0.66 -9.08 -2.82
C ALA A 92 -1.50 -7.86 -2.38
N GLN A 93 -0.98 -6.64 -2.52
CA GLN A 93 -1.73 -5.40 -2.26
C GLN A 93 -2.98 -5.28 -3.12
N LEU A 94 -2.89 -5.60 -4.41
CA LEU A 94 -4.05 -5.67 -5.28
C LEU A 94 -5.08 -6.70 -4.78
N GLY A 95 -4.62 -7.87 -4.35
CA GLY A 95 -5.47 -8.90 -3.74
C GLY A 95 -6.22 -8.39 -2.51
N PHE A 96 -5.56 -7.64 -1.62
CA PHE A 96 -6.23 -7.03 -0.46
C PHE A 96 -7.23 -5.95 -0.85
N ALA A 97 -6.92 -5.10 -1.83
CA ALA A 97 -7.87 -4.11 -2.34
C ALA A 97 -9.15 -4.77 -2.89
N VAL A 98 -9.00 -5.87 -3.64
CA VAL A 98 -10.13 -6.68 -4.11
C VAL A 98 -10.89 -7.31 -2.93
N ALA A 99 -10.19 -7.83 -1.92
CA ALA A 99 -10.83 -8.40 -0.73
C ALA A 99 -11.70 -7.37 0.01
N TYR A 100 -11.22 -6.13 0.20
CA TYR A 100 -12.03 -5.06 0.78
C TYR A 100 -13.26 -4.72 -0.06
N ALA A 101 -13.11 -4.64 -1.38
CA ALA A 101 -14.23 -4.37 -2.29
C ALA A 101 -15.28 -5.50 -2.22
N LEU A 102 -14.85 -6.75 -2.18
CA LEU A 102 -15.73 -7.91 -2.04
C LEU A 102 -16.46 -7.92 -0.70
N LEU A 103 -15.74 -7.69 0.41
CA LEU A 103 -16.34 -7.58 1.75
C LEU A 103 -17.45 -6.54 1.79
N TRP A 104 -17.19 -5.35 1.25
CA TRP A 104 -18.19 -4.29 1.17
C TRP A 104 -19.38 -4.66 0.27
N SER A 105 -19.11 -5.15 -0.94
CA SER A 105 -20.16 -5.50 -1.92
C SER A 105 -21.04 -6.67 -1.50
N SER A 106 -20.52 -7.59 -0.67
CA SER A 106 -21.29 -8.71 -0.11
C SER A 106 -22.30 -8.28 0.96
N GLY A 107 -22.27 -7.01 1.40
CA GLY A 107 -23.15 -6.49 2.43
C GLY A 107 -22.77 -6.94 3.84
N LEU A 108 -21.62 -7.57 4.03
CA LEU A 108 -21.14 -7.98 5.35
C LEU A 108 -20.71 -6.74 6.14
N ARG A 109 -21.53 -6.39 7.15
CA ARG A 109 -21.32 -5.24 8.05
C ARG A 109 -20.73 -5.66 9.39
N ASP A 110 -19.90 -6.70 9.40
CA ASP A 110 -19.10 -7.05 10.58
C ASP A 110 -17.74 -6.36 10.45
N PRO A 111 -17.24 -5.61 11.46
CA PRO A 111 -15.93 -4.97 11.39
C PRO A 111 -14.74 -5.96 11.42
N VAL A 112 -14.91 -7.16 11.97
CA VAL A 112 -13.80 -8.11 12.21
C VAL A 112 -13.09 -8.55 10.91
N PRO A 113 -13.79 -8.96 9.83
CA PRO A 113 -13.15 -9.33 8.57
C PRO A 113 -12.29 -8.23 7.96
N TYR A 114 -12.73 -6.97 8.07
CA TYR A 114 -11.98 -5.83 7.55
C TYR A 114 -10.68 -5.62 8.33
N VAL A 115 -10.71 -5.80 9.67
CA VAL A 115 -9.52 -5.72 10.51
C VAL A 115 -8.54 -6.86 10.18
N ILE A 116 -9.03 -8.09 9.96
CA ILE A 116 -8.19 -9.24 9.57
C ILE A 116 -7.47 -8.96 8.25
N VAL A 117 -8.20 -8.49 7.24
CA VAL A 117 -7.59 -8.08 5.95
C VAL A 117 -6.60 -6.94 6.16
N GLY A 118 -6.88 -6.01 7.08
CA GLY A 118 -5.98 -4.93 7.48
C GLY A 118 -4.65 -5.40 8.04
N VAL A 119 -4.68 -6.36 8.96
CA VAL A 119 -3.45 -6.96 9.51
C VAL A 119 -2.64 -7.64 8.41
N ALA A 120 -3.29 -8.43 7.56
CA ALA A 120 -2.60 -9.10 6.44
C ALA A 120 -1.99 -8.09 5.46
N ASN A 121 -2.70 -7.01 5.16
CA ASN A 121 -2.21 -5.91 4.34
C ASN A 121 -0.97 -5.24 4.97
N GLY A 122 -1.02 -4.99 6.28
CA GLY A 122 0.11 -4.43 7.03
C GLY A 122 1.36 -5.31 7.00
N VAL A 123 1.20 -6.63 7.13
CA VAL A 123 2.33 -7.58 7.05
C VAL A 123 3.02 -7.49 5.70
N VAL A 124 2.25 -7.44 4.61
CA VAL A 124 2.80 -7.29 3.26
C VAL A 124 3.38 -5.89 3.04
N GLY A 125 2.76 -4.86 3.60
CA GLY A 125 3.24 -3.48 3.53
C GLY A 125 4.64 -3.29 4.13
N GLY A 126 5.01 -4.08 5.15
CA GLY A 126 6.36 -4.07 5.71
C GLY A 126 7.47 -4.41 4.71
N PHE A 127 7.19 -5.20 3.69
CA PHE A 127 8.16 -5.55 2.63
C PHE A 127 8.24 -4.51 1.50
N HIS A 128 7.32 -3.55 1.47
CA HIS A 128 7.32 -2.47 0.47
C HIS A 128 8.38 -1.39 0.77
N PHE A 129 8.80 -1.27 2.03
CA PHE A 129 9.84 -0.36 2.49
C PHE A 129 11.15 -1.13 2.75
N PRO A 130 12.06 -1.25 1.76
CA PRO A 130 13.43 -1.70 2.03
C PRO A 130 14.26 -0.62 2.73
#